data_AF-A0A196SNA8-F1
#
_entry.id   AF-A0A196SNA8-F1
#
_cell.length_a   1.000
_cell.length_b   1.000
_cell.length_c   1.000
_cell.angle_alpha   90.00
_cell.angle_beta   90.00
_cell.angle_gamma   90.00
#
_symmetry.space_group_name_H-M   'P 1'
#
loop_
_entity.id
_entity.type
_entity.pdbx_description
1 polymer ?
#
loop_
_entity_poly.entity_id
_entity_poly.type
_entity_poly.pdbx_seq_one_letter_code
_entity_poly.pdbx_strand_id
1 'polypeptide(L)'
;MPVIVEDIEQQDKETKELQKRYPYWAGLIPCTILLVADVFVCSALIDRQRAVWYFPTFTYCYGGVCLGWWLFLTVYRIVANGTSGFYDIYWFCNMALLLTGIGCFLRCPTLIGQSMCLLFFPHATFWIDCGFYPCFHRGLLNTYSYMFEKDCPVFEKITSLHHIWYFPGLLFVIWKQPLLSIWSYVLSILLFVLLIVNGYYLTPLQIKNKKGVMRYLNVCLAHEYPTFVRNVPPFKWTIRKPFFFHCLCITVTYVIPINFLTYAIILGIQKLTCL
;
A
#
# COMPACT_ATOMS: atom_id res chain seq x y z
N MET A 1 -45.15 -9.81 2.82
CA MET A 1 -43.80 -9.57 2.26
C MET A 1 -43.38 -8.07 2.28
N PRO A 2 -43.40 -7.35 3.43
CA PRO A 2 -42.85 -5.98 3.49
C PRO A 2 -41.38 -5.91 3.96
N VAL A 3 -40.91 -6.89 4.74
CA VAL A 3 -39.60 -6.87 5.44
C VAL A 3 -38.39 -6.79 4.49
N ILE A 4 -38.46 -7.37 3.30
CA ILE A 4 -37.32 -7.45 2.36
C ILE A 4 -37.09 -6.10 1.64
N VAL A 5 -38.14 -5.31 1.41
CA VAL A 5 -38.05 -4.05 0.66
C VAL A 5 -37.56 -2.92 1.57
N GLU A 6 -38.03 -2.88 2.82
CA GLU A 6 -37.57 -1.91 3.83
C GLU A 6 -36.07 -2.07 4.14
N ASP A 7 -35.56 -3.30 4.18
CA ASP A 7 -34.14 -3.58 4.43
C ASP A 7 -33.25 -3.12 3.26
N ILE A 8 -33.71 -3.26 2.01
CA ILE A 8 -32.98 -2.77 0.83
C ILE A 8 -32.94 -1.24 0.79
N GLU A 9 -34.07 -0.56 1.02
CA GLU A 9 -34.12 0.91 1.02
C GLU A 9 -33.30 1.53 2.16
N GLN A 10 -33.31 0.90 3.33
CA GLN A 10 -32.52 1.35 4.48
C GLN A 10 -31.02 1.19 4.23
N GLN A 11 -30.59 0.06 3.66
CA GLN A 11 -29.19 -0.14 3.30
C GLN A 11 -28.71 0.76 2.14
N ASP A 12 -29.59 1.11 1.20
CA ASP A 12 -29.28 2.06 0.12
C ASP A 12 -29.11 3.50 0.67
N LYS A 13 -29.94 3.88 1.66
CA LYS A 13 -29.76 5.14 2.39
C LYS A 13 -28.43 5.17 3.14
N GLU A 14 -28.06 4.09 3.85
CA GLU A 14 -26.78 4.00 4.56
C GLU A 14 -25.57 4.13 3.61
N THR A 15 -25.65 3.49 2.44
CA THR A 15 -24.58 3.60 1.42
C THR A 15 -24.45 5.02 0.88
N LYS A 16 -25.57 5.70 0.62
CA LYS A 16 -25.58 7.11 0.15
C LYS A 16 -25.06 8.06 1.22
N GLU A 17 -25.43 7.86 2.49
CA GLU A 17 -24.89 8.64 3.62
C GLU A 17 -23.38 8.42 3.81
N LEU A 18 -22.90 7.17 3.66
CA LEU A 18 -21.46 6.88 3.67
C LEU A 18 -20.72 7.58 2.52
N GLN A 19 -21.27 7.57 1.30
CA GLN A 19 -20.66 8.28 0.16
C GLN A 19 -20.69 9.80 0.31
N LYS A 20 -21.67 10.34 1.03
CA LYS A 20 -21.73 11.76 1.37
C LYS A 20 -20.70 12.13 2.44
N ARG A 21 -20.51 11.28 3.45
CA ARG A 21 -19.53 11.46 4.52
C ARG A 21 -18.09 11.25 4.04
N TYR A 22 -17.90 10.29 3.15
CA TYR A 22 -16.64 9.93 2.53
C TYR A 22 -16.80 10.06 1.02
N PRO A 23 -16.61 11.26 0.44
CA PRO A 23 -16.61 11.40 -1.00
C PRO A 23 -15.36 10.71 -1.56
N TYR A 24 -15.53 9.80 -2.52
CA TYR A 24 -14.41 9.03 -3.07
C TYR A 24 -13.26 9.91 -3.61
N TRP A 25 -13.60 11.09 -4.14
CA TRP A 25 -12.65 12.06 -4.67
C TRP A 25 -11.97 12.92 -3.59
N ALA A 26 -12.54 13.01 -2.38
CA ALA A 26 -12.00 13.87 -1.32
C ALA A 26 -10.61 13.40 -0.87
N GLY A 27 -10.34 12.10 -0.91
CA GLY A 27 -9.01 11.54 -0.64
C GLY A 27 -7.95 11.89 -1.69
N LEU A 28 -8.33 12.25 -2.93
CA LEU A 28 -7.36 12.59 -3.97
C LEU A 28 -6.60 13.86 -3.64
N ILE A 29 -7.28 14.87 -3.09
CA ILE A 29 -6.68 16.17 -2.81
C ILE A 29 -5.47 16.03 -1.87
N PRO A 30 -5.62 15.47 -0.64
CA PRO A 30 -4.49 15.30 0.26
C PRO A 30 -3.48 14.29 -0.27
N CYS A 31 -3.89 13.24 -1.00
CA CYS A 31 -2.94 12.29 -1.61
C CYS A 31 -2.11 12.92 -2.74
N THR A 32 -2.68 13.78 -3.57
CA THR A 32 -1.95 14.52 -4.61
C THR A 32 -1.01 15.54 -4.00
N ILE A 33 -1.46 16.29 -2.97
CA ILE A 33 -0.58 17.21 -2.24
C ILE A 33 0.59 16.45 -1.61
N LEU A 34 0.30 15.32 -0.95
CA LEU A 34 1.32 14.45 -0.37
C LEU A 34 2.31 13.95 -1.41
N LEU A 35 1.82 13.45 -2.54
CA LEU A 35 2.65 12.98 -3.66
C LEU A 35 3.56 14.09 -4.18
N VAL A 36 3.01 15.27 -4.47
CA VAL A 36 3.79 16.40 -5.01
C VAL A 36 4.81 16.88 -3.99
N ALA A 37 4.43 17.00 -2.72
CA ALA A 37 5.32 17.42 -1.66
C ALA A 37 6.46 16.41 -1.45
N ASP A 38 6.15 15.12 -1.42
CA ASP A 38 7.14 14.06 -1.23
C ASP A 38 8.12 13.97 -2.41
N VAL A 39 7.61 14.03 -3.64
CA VAL A 39 8.44 14.11 -4.85
C VAL A 39 9.34 15.35 -4.83
N PHE A 40 8.80 16.51 -4.44
CA PHE A 40 9.59 17.74 -4.30
C PHE A 40 10.68 17.62 -3.24
N VAL A 41 10.35 17.16 -2.04
CA VAL A 41 11.31 16.99 -0.94
C VAL A 41 12.43 16.03 -1.34
N CYS A 42 12.08 14.87 -1.93
CA CYS A 42 13.08 13.91 -2.36
C CYS A 42 13.96 14.45 -3.49
N SER A 43 13.37 14.99 -4.56
CA SER A 43 14.11 15.38 -5.76
C SER A 43 14.87 16.71 -5.63
N ALA A 44 14.36 17.67 -4.86
CA ALA A 44 14.94 18.99 -4.74
C ALA A 44 15.79 19.16 -3.48
N LEU A 45 15.44 18.50 -2.36
CA LEU A 45 16.10 18.73 -1.07
C LEU A 45 17.10 17.65 -0.71
N ILE A 46 16.78 16.38 -0.98
CA ILE A 46 17.58 15.21 -0.57
C ILE A 46 18.49 14.74 -1.71
N ASP A 47 17.93 14.28 -2.82
CA ASP A 47 18.65 13.73 -3.97
C ASP A 47 19.11 14.85 -4.93
N ARG A 48 19.85 15.83 -4.41
CA ARG A 48 20.30 17.01 -5.18
C ARG A 48 21.12 16.64 -6.42
N GLN A 49 21.85 15.53 -6.35
CA GLN A 49 22.53 14.93 -7.49
C GLN A 49 21.68 13.78 -8.02
N ARG A 50 21.22 13.91 -9.26
CA ARG A 50 20.42 12.87 -9.91
C ARG A 50 21.25 11.60 -10.07
N ALA A 51 20.67 10.47 -9.71
CA ALA A 51 21.32 9.17 -9.84
C ALA A 51 21.64 8.85 -11.31
N VAL A 52 22.75 8.16 -11.53
CA VAL A 52 23.06 7.55 -12.83
C VAL A 52 22.80 6.05 -12.68
N TRP A 53 21.69 5.60 -13.27
CA TRP A 53 21.32 4.19 -13.22
C TRP A 53 22.37 3.31 -13.88
N TYR A 54 22.76 2.24 -13.19
CA TYR A 54 23.70 1.26 -13.74
C TYR A 54 23.10 0.52 -14.95
N PHE A 55 21.80 0.19 -14.86
CA PHE A 55 21.01 -0.38 -15.95
C PHE A 55 19.90 0.60 -16.40
N PRO A 56 20.21 1.67 -17.15
CA PRO A 56 19.26 2.75 -17.41
C PRO A 56 18.01 2.29 -18.16
N THR A 57 18.16 1.48 -19.22
CA THR A 57 17.02 0.95 -19.98
C THR A 57 16.10 0.13 -19.10
N PHE A 58 16.66 -0.77 -18.28
CA PHE A 58 15.88 -1.57 -17.34
C PHE A 58 15.12 -0.67 -16.36
N THR A 59 15.79 0.30 -15.73
CA THR A 59 15.17 1.17 -14.72
C THR A 59 14.02 2.00 -15.29
N TYR A 60 14.16 2.56 -16.50
CA TYR A 60 13.06 3.32 -17.12
C TYR A 60 11.91 2.41 -17.56
N CYS A 61 12.19 1.23 -18.13
CA CYS A 61 11.16 0.26 -18.45
C CYS A 61 10.42 -0.20 -17.20
N TYR A 62 11.15 -0.49 -16.12
CA TYR A 62 10.59 -0.88 -14.84
C TYR A 62 9.72 0.24 -14.23
N GLY A 63 10.19 1.49 -14.27
CA GLY A 63 9.39 2.65 -13.87
C GLY A 63 8.10 2.78 -14.68
N GLY A 64 8.17 2.54 -16.00
CA GLY A 64 7.00 2.48 -16.88
C GLY A 64 6.03 1.35 -16.50
N VAL A 65 6.54 0.16 -16.15
CA VAL A 65 5.73 -0.96 -15.67
C VAL A 65 5.03 -0.59 -14.35
N CYS A 66 5.71 0.05 -13.40
CA CYS A 66 5.09 0.49 -12.15
C CYS A 66 3.94 1.47 -12.39
N LEU A 67 4.14 2.50 -13.22
CA LEU A 67 3.10 3.48 -13.55
C LEU A 67 1.94 2.85 -14.34
N GLY A 68 2.27 2.02 -15.34
CA GLY A 68 1.29 1.31 -16.14
C GLY A 68 0.44 0.34 -15.30
N TRP A 69 1.06 -0.36 -14.36
CA TRP A 69 0.37 -1.26 -13.44
C TRP A 69 -0.53 -0.51 -12.46
N TRP A 70 -0.05 0.61 -11.90
CA TRP A 70 -0.86 1.49 -11.07
C TRP A 70 -2.10 1.99 -11.81
N LEU A 71 -1.94 2.44 -13.06
CA LEU A 71 -3.05 2.90 -13.90
C LEU A 71 -4.02 1.76 -14.21
N PHE A 72 -3.49 0.61 -14.65
CA PHE A 72 -4.29 -0.58 -14.96
C PHE A 72 -5.13 -1.03 -13.76
N LEU A 73 -4.49 -1.15 -12.59
CA LEU A 73 -5.18 -1.50 -11.35
C LEU A 73 -6.26 -0.48 -11.02
N THR A 74 -5.93 0.81 -11.04
CA THR A 74 -6.86 1.89 -10.69
C THR A 74 -8.10 1.87 -11.58
N VAL A 75 -7.90 1.87 -12.90
CA VAL A 75 -9.00 1.85 -13.88
C VAL A 75 -9.84 0.60 -13.71
N TYR A 76 -9.20 -0.57 -13.60
CA TYR A 76 -9.93 -1.83 -13.43
C TYR A 76 -10.79 -1.82 -12.16
N ARG A 77 -10.24 -1.38 -11.02
CA ARG A 77 -10.95 -1.36 -9.74
C ARG A 77 -12.15 -0.43 -9.78
N ILE A 78 -12.02 0.75 -10.39
CA ILE A 78 -13.13 1.69 -10.57
C ILE A 78 -14.21 1.09 -11.47
N VAL A 79 -13.84 0.50 -12.61
CA VAL A 79 -14.79 -0.13 -13.54
C VAL A 79 -15.54 -1.29 -12.89
N ALA A 80 -14.83 -2.14 -12.16
CA ALA A 80 -15.39 -3.34 -11.53
C ALA A 80 -16.25 -3.02 -10.30
N ASN A 81 -15.81 -2.08 -9.46
CA ASN A 81 -16.37 -1.86 -8.12
C ASN A 81 -17.05 -0.50 -7.92
N GLY A 82 -17.05 0.36 -8.94
CA GLY A 82 -17.60 1.73 -8.84
C GLY A 82 -16.79 2.59 -7.88
N THR A 83 -17.48 3.45 -7.13
CA THR A 83 -16.88 4.35 -6.14
C THR A 83 -16.05 3.61 -5.08
N SER A 84 -16.44 2.39 -4.71
CA SER A 84 -15.69 1.57 -3.76
C SER A 84 -14.30 1.15 -4.28
N GLY A 85 -14.14 1.01 -5.60
CA GLY A 85 -12.84 0.70 -6.21
C GLY A 85 -11.90 1.90 -6.26
N PHE A 86 -12.42 3.10 -6.06
CA PHE A 86 -11.62 4.32 -6.00
C PHE A 86 -10.74 4.36 -4.75
N TYR A 87 -11.27 3.86 -3.62
CA TYR A 87 -10.52 3.79 -2.37
C TYR A 87 -9.30 2.87 -2.44
N ASP A 88 -9.28 1.93 -3.40
CA ASP A 88 -8.14 1.05 -3.59
C ASP A 88 -6.88 1.83 -4.05
N ILE A 89 -7.02 3.03 -4.63
CA ILE A 89 -5.87 3.87 -5.01
C ILE A 89 -4.98 4.19 -3.80
N TYR A 90 -5.59 4.34 -2.62
CA TYR A 90 -4.90 4.82 -1.42
C TYR A 90 -4.09 3.74 -0.71
N TRP A 91 -4.15 2.48 -1.14
CA TRP A 91 -3.32 1.41 -0.56
C TRP A 91 -1.83 1.71 -0.71
N PHE A 92 -1.05 1.38 0.33
CA PHE A 92 0.41 1.57 0.34
C PHE A 92 1.09 1.02 -0.90
N CYS A 93 0.72 -0.19 -1.32
CA CYS A 93 1.32 -0.85 -2.48
C CYS A 93 1.03 -0.12 -3.80
N ASN A 94 -0.14 0.50 -3.92
CA ASN A 94 -0.50 1.28 -5.10
C ASN A 94 0.20 2.64 -5.11
N MET A 95 0.26 3.33 -3.96
CA MET A 95 1.02 4.58 -3.84
C MET A 95 2.51 4.37 -4.11
N ALA A 96 3.08 3.27 -3.66
CA ALA A 96 4.48 2.95 -3.89
C ALA A 96 4.80 2.58 -5.35
N LEU A 97 3.88 1.95 -6.10
CA LEU A 97 4.02 1.81 -7.56
C LEU A 97 4.15 3.18 -8.23
N LEU A 98 3.31 4.14 -7.84
CA LEU A 98 3.35 5.50 -8.36
C LEU A 98 4.67 6.20 -8.01
N LEU A 99 5.07 6.18 -6.73
CA LEU A 99 6.31 6.81 -6.24
C LEU A 99 7.56 6.19 -6.85
N THR A 100 7.63 4.86 -6.96
CA THR A 100 8.75 4.14 -7.59
C THR A 100 8.84 4.47 -9.07
N GLY A 101 7.71 4.49 -9.78
CA GLY A 101 7.68 4.86 -11.19
C GLY A 101 8.24 6.26 -11.42
N ILE A 102 7.75 7.24 -10.65
CA ILE A 102 8.25 8.62 -10.67
C ILE A 102 9.74 8.68 -10.29
N GLY A 103 10.16 7.97 -9.24
CA GLY A 103 11.54 7.90 -8.78
C GLY A 103 12.50 7.38 -9.85
N CYS A 104 12.09 6.38 -10.63
CA CYS A 104 12.87 5.85 -11.75
C CYS A 104 13.10 6.92 -12.84
N PHE A 105 12.05 7.66 -13.23
CA PHE A 105 12.16 8.70 -14.26
C PHE A 105 12.88 9.95 -13.79
N LEU A 106 12.63 10.38 -12.55
CA LEU A 106 13.27 11.56 -11.96
C LEU A 106 14.69 11.30 -11.45
N ARG A 107 15.16 10.04 -11.49
CA ARG A 107 16.48 9.65 -10.98
C ARG A 107 16.65 9.97 -9.50
N CYS A 108 15.64 9.60 -8.72
CA CYS A 108 15.47 9.95 -7.31
C CYS A 108 15.43 8.66 -6.46
N PRO A 109 16.59 8.15 -6.01
CA PRO A 109 16.68 6.92 -5.24
C PRO A 109 15.93 6.97 -3.90
N THR A 110 15.82 8.12 -3.25
CA THR A 110 15.14 8.25 -1.96
C THR A 110 13.64 7.92 -2.07
N LEU A 111 12.97 8.30 -3.18
CA LEU A 111 11.57 7.90 -3.46
C LEU A 111 11.40 6.38 -3.57
N ILE A 112 12.37 5.73 -4.22
CA ILE A 112 12.39 4.28 -4.38
C ILE A 112 12.66 3.62 -3.01
N GLY A 113 13.65 4.11 -2.27
CA GLY A 113 14.04 3.60 -0.97
C GLY A 113 12.91 3.68 0.06
N GLN A 114 12.17 4.80 0.12
CA GLN A 114 11.04 4.89 1.04
C GLN A 114 9.91 3.91 0.67
N SER A 115 9.68 3.69 -0.63
CA SER A 115 8.71 2.73 -1.13
C SER A 115 9.11 1.30 -0.78
N MET A 116 10.41 0.97 -0.83
CA MET A 116 10.92 -0.31 -0.38
C MET A 116 10.75 -0.48 1.14
N CYS A 117 11.08 0.53 1.93
CA CYS A 117 10.93 0.48 3.40
C CYS A 117 9.48 0.25 3.81
N LEU A 118 8.54 0.90 3.13
CA LEU A 118 7.10 0.80 3.40
C LEU A 118 6.51 -0.57 3.05
N LEU A 119 7.03 -1.24 2.01
CA LEU A 119 6.38 -2.40 1.40
C LEU A 119 7.04 -3.75 1.63
N PHE A 120 8.27 -3.79 2.15
CA PHE A 120 8.98 -5.07 2.23
C PHE A 120 8.23 -6.10 3.05
N PHE A 121 7.68 -5.69 4.19
CA PHE A 121 6.92 -6.61 5.03
C PHE A 121 5.62 -7.09 4.36
N PRO A 122 4.72 -6.22 3.83
CA PRO A 122 3.56 -6.68 3.05
C PRO A 122 3.92 -7.64 1.90
N HIS A 123 5.01 -7.41 1.18
CA HIS A 123 5.44 -8.31 0.10
C HIS A 123 6.01 -9.62 0.65
N ALA A 124 6.76 -9.58 1.75
CA ALA A 124 7.29 -10.77 2.40
C ALA A 124 6.15 -11.66 2.93
N THR A 125 5.11 -11.08 3.55
CA THR A 125 3.95 -11.86 4.00
C THR A 125 3.16 -12.45 2.83
N PHE A 126 3.06 -11.73 1.71
CA PHE A 126 2.52 -12.28 0.46
C PHE A 126 3.31 -13.51 -0.01
N TRP A 127 4.65 -13.43 -0.05
CA TRP A 127 5.49 -14.55 -0.49
C TRP A 127 5.42 -15.74 0.45
N ILE A 128 5.34 -15.50 1.77
CA ILE A 128 5.15 -16.56 2.76
C ILE A 128 3.80 -17.24 2.54
N ASP A 129 2.71 -16.48 2.43
CA ASP A 129 1.38 -17.08 2.21
C ASP A 129 1.31 -17.86 0.90
N CYS A 130 1.80 -17.30 -0.22
CA CYS A 130 1.80 -17.97 -1.52
C CYS A 130 2.75 -19.16 -1.61
N GLY A 131 3.94 -19.07 -1.00
CA GLY A 131 4.95 -20.12 -1.05
C GLY A 131 4.59 -21.34 -0.22
N PHE A 132 3.89 -21.15 0.89
CA PHE A 132 3.46 -22.24 1.78
C PHE A 132 2.10 -22.82 1.40
N TYR A 133 1.29 -22.11 0.61
CA TYR A 133 -0.03 -22.59 0.21
C TYR A 133 -0.03 -23.99 -0.46
N PRO A 134 0.88 -24.36 -1.38
CA PRO A 134 0.90 -25.69 -1.99
C PRO A 134 1.06 -26.83 -0.97
N CYS A 135 1.73 -26.59 0.15
CA CYS A 135 2.02 -27.60 1.17
C CYS A 135 0.93 -27.67 2.25
N PHE A 136 0.33 -26.53 2.61
CA PHE A 136 -0.58 -26.44 3.76
C PHE A 136 -2.04 -26.17 3.37
N HIS A 137 -2.31 -25.88 2.09
CA HIS A 137 -3.62 -25.46 1.56
C HIS A 137 -4.25 -24.27 2.31
N ARG A 138 -3.42 -23.49 3.01
CA ARG A 138 -3.78 -22.26 3.74
C ARG A 138 -2.59 -21.30 3.76
N GLY A 139 -2.87 -20.00 3.80
CA GLY A 139 -1.84 -18.99 4.09
C GLY A 139 -1.38 -19.12 5.54
N LEU A 140 -0.07 -19.13 5.78
CA LEU A 140 0.50 -19.29 7.11
C LEU A 140 0.22 -18.06 8.00
N LEU A 141 0.32 -16.87 7.41
CA LEU A 141 0.03 -15.59 8.05
C LEU A 141 -1.38 -15.11 7.74
N ASN A 142 -1.99 -15.66 6.68
CA ASN A 142 -3.35 -15.36 6.23
C ASN A 142 -3.56 -13.86 5.97
N THR A 143 -2.53 -13.18 5.49
CA THR A 143 -2.54 -11.75 5.13
C THR A 143 -3.21 -11.56 3.77
N TYR A 144 -3.07 -12.54 2.86
CA TYR A 144 -3.61 -12.49 1.50
C TYR A 144 -4.57 -13.66 1.21
N SER A 145 -5.46 -13.98 2.16
CA SER A 145 -6.41 -15.11 2.05
C SER A 145 -7.22 -15.10 0.75
N TYR A 146 -7.63 -13.89 0.32
CA TYR A 146 -8.43 -13.64 -0.87
C TYR A 146 -7.78 -14.18 -2.17
N MET A 147 -6.44 -14.31 -2.21
CA MET A 147 -5.73 -14.88 -3.37
C MET A 147 -6.14 -16.33 -3.63
N PHE A 148 -6.51 -17.07 -2.58
CA PHE A 148 -6.82 -18.49 -2.63
C PHE A 148 -8.32 -18.79 -2.62
N GLU A 149 -9.15 -17.80 -2.28
CA GLU A 149 -10.61 -17.91 -2.29
C GLU A 149 -11.13 -18.07 -3.73
N LYS A 150 -12.04 -19.03 -3.96
CA LYS A 150 -12.61 -19.28 -5.30
C LYS A 150 -13.50 -18.14 -5.79
N ASP A 151 -14.14 -17.43 -4.86
CA ASP A 151 -15.12 -16.39 -5.16
C ASP A 151 -14.47 -15.02 -5.42
N CYS A 152 -13.16 -14.89 -5.15
CA CYS A 152 -12.41 -13.70 -5.45
C CYS A 152 -12.22 -13.55 -6.99
N PRO A 153 -12.61 -12.41 -7.59
CA PRO A 153 -12.49 -12.21 -9.03
C PRO A 153 -11.06 -12.42 -9.55
N VAL A 154 -10.91 -13.12 -10.68
CA VAL A 154 -9.59 -13.44 -11.26
C VAL A 154 -8.73 -12.19 -11.47
N PHE A 155 -9.32 -11.10 -11.96
CA PHE A 155 -8.60 -9.85 -12.19
C PHE A 155 -8.19 -9.14 -10.89
N GLU A 156 -8.89 -9.36 -9.77
CA GLU A 156 -8.47 -8.88 -8.45
C GLU A 156 -7.22 -9.62 -7.97
N LYS A 157 -7.09 -10.91 -8.29
CA LYS A 157 -5.86 -11.67 -8.11
C LYS A 157 -4.75 -11.20 -9.05
N ILE A 158 -5.05 -11.01 -10.34
CA ILE A 158 -4.08 -10.52 -11.33
C ILE A 158 -3.50 -9.18 -10.90
N THR A 159 -4.34 -8.21 -10.53
CA THR A 159 -3.87 -6.88 -10.11
C THR A 159 -3.00 -6.92 -8.85
N SER A 160 -3.13 -7.97 -8.02
CA SER A 160 -2.29 -8.21 -6.84
C SER A 160 -0.93 -8.85 -7.18
N LEU A 161 -0.69 -9.31 -8.41
CA LEU A 161 0.58 -9.98 -8.79
C LEU A 161 1.81 -9.06 -8.78
N HIS A 162 1.63 -7.75 -8.66
CA HIS A 162 2.76 -6.84 -8.38
C HIS A 162 3.51 -7.20 -7.10
N HIS A 163 2.86 -7.88 -6.15
CA HIS A 163 3.54 -8.37 -4.96
C HIS A 163 4.67 -9.37 -5.28
N ILE A 164 4.61 -10.06 -6.43
CA ILE A 164 5.64 -11.00 -6.88
C ILE A 164 6.84 -10.27 -7.48
N TRP A 165 6.61 -9.43 -8.48
CA TRP A 165 7.70 -8.89 -9.32
C TRP A 165 8.26 -7.55 -8.82
N TYR A 166 7.55 -6.84 -7.94
CA TYR A 166 7.94 -5.49 -7.52
C TYR A 166 9.32 -5.46 -6.83
N PHE A 167 9.50 -6.17 -5.72
CA PHE A 167 10.79 -6.18 -5.02
C PHE A 167 11.95 -6.76 -5.83
N PRO A 168 11.81 -7.90 -6.53
CA PRO A 168 12.87 -8.41 -7.39
C PRO A 168 13.34 -7.36 -8.40
N GLY A 169 12.41 -6.67 -9.07
CA GLY A 169 12.77 -5.60 -10.00
C GLY A 169 13.47 -4.42 -9.32
N LEU A 170 13.05 -4.04 -8.11
CA LEU A 170 13.72 -2.99 -7.33
C LEU A 170 15.17 -3.31 -6.99
N LEU A 171 15.49 -4.58 -6.70
CA LEU A 171 16.88 -5.01 -6.45
C LEU A 171 17.78 -4.77 -7.68
N PHE A 172 17.25 -4.95 -8.89
CA PHE A 172 17.98 -4.61 -10.12
C PHE A 172 18.09 -3.09 -10.33
N VAL A 173 17.06 -2.31 -9.97
CA VAL A 173 17.09 -0.84 -10.06
C VAL A 173 18.18 -0.25 -9.16
N ILE A 174 18.31 -0.74 -7.93
CA ILE A 174 19.31 -0.24 -6.96
C ILE A 174 20.68 -0.93 -7.10
N TRP A 175 20.84 -1.83 -8.06
CA TRP A 175 22.09 -2.56 -8.27
C TRP A 175 23.24 -1.60 -8.60
N LYS A 176 24.36 -1.72 -7.87
CA LYS A 176 25.53 -0.83 -7.99
C LYS A 176 25.21 0.66 -7.84
N GLN A 177 24.06 1.01 -7.26
CA GLN A 177 23.72 2.39 -6.93
C GLN A 177 24.29 2.75 -5.57
N PRO A 178 24.68 4.02 -5.33
CA PRO A 178 25.08 4.48 -4.00
C PRO A 178 24.08 4.07 -2.92
N LEU A 179 24.58 3.89 -1.69
CA LEU A 179 23.76 3.54 -0.55
C LEU A 179 22.58 4.51 -0.43
N LEU A 180 21.38 3.96 -0.25
CA LEU A 180 20.19 4.76 -0.06
C LEU A 180 20.34 5.63 1.18
N SER A 181 19.80 6.85 1.08
CA SER A 181 19.83 7.80 2.19
C SER A 181 18.96 7.33 3.35
N ILE A 182 19.36 7.66 4.58
CA ILE A 182 18.56 7.42 5.81
C ILE A 182 17.19 8.11 5.73
N TRP A 183 17.09 9.17 4.92
CA TRP A 183 15.82 9.83 4.64
C TRP A 183 14.80 8.91 3.98
N SER A 184 15.22 7.87 3.26
CA SER A 184 14.31 6.83 2.74
C SER A 184 13.52 6.17 3.87
N TYR A 185 14.20 5.82 4.97
CA TYR A 185 13.58 5.27 6.16
C TYR A 185 12.67 6.30 6.85
N VAL A 186 13.17 7.51 7.10
CA VAL A 186 12.39 8.56 7.80
C VAL A 186 11.12 8.93 7.04
N LEU A 187 11.23 9.16 5.73
CA LEU A 187 10.09 9.50 4.89
C LEU A 187 9.10 8.34 4.76
N SER A 188 9.55 7.08 4.79
CA SER A 188 8.64 5.94 4.81
C SER A 188 7.71 5.92 6.03
N ILE A 189 8.19 6.36 7.20
CA ILE A 189 7.37 6.49 8.42
C ILE A 189 6.37 7.62 8.27
N LEU A 190 6.83 8.79 7.80
CA LEU A 190 5.97 9.96 7.61
C LEU A 190 4.88 9.67 6.58
N LEU A 191 5.25 9.06 5.45
CA LEU A 191 4.32 8.62 4.42
C LEU A 191 3.29 7.64 4.97
N PHE A 192 3.72 6.67 5.79
CA PHE A 192 2.80 5.75 6.46
C PHE A 192 1.78 6.49 7.32
N VAL A 193 2.25 7.39 8.20
CA VAL A 193 1.39 8.16 9.12
C VAL A 193 0.40 9.04 8.37
N LEU A 194 0.83 9.68 7.28
CA LEU A 194 -0.04 10.56 6.49
C LEU A 194 -1.10 9.76 5.74
N LEU A 195 -0.73 8.61 5.17
CA LEU A 195 -1.66 7.73 4.47
C LEU A 195 -2.66 7.04 5.42
N ILE A 196 -2.25 6.63 6.62
CA ILE A 196 -3.18 6.03 7.59
C ILE A 196 -4.18 7.07 8.14
N VAL A 197 -3.74 8.31 8.38
CA VAL A 197 -4.61 9.43 8.76
C VAL A 197 -5.61 9.71 7.65
N ASN A 198 -5.15 9.81 6.40
CA ASN A 198 -6.04 9.98 5.25
C ASN A 198 -7.01 8.80 5.11
N GLY A 199 -6.54 7.57 5.26
CA GLY A 199 -7.36 6.36 5.24
C GLY A 199 -8.47 6.41 6.28
N TYR A 200 -8.17 6.82 7.50
CA TYR A 200 -9.16 6.84 8.60
C TYR A 200 -10.26 7.87 8.37
N TYR A 201 -9.88 9.09 7.97
CA TYR A 201 -10.85 10.18 7.83
C TYR A 201 -11.56 10.21 6.47
N LEU A 202 -10.99 9.61 5.42
CA LEU A 202 -11.47 9.77 4.04
C LEU A 202 -11.89 8.47 3.38
N THR A 203 -11.69 7.32 4.02
CA THR A 203 -12.18 6.03 3.50
C THR A 203 -13.09 5.33 4.52
N PRO A 204 -14.21 4.75 4.08
CA PRO A 204 -15.04 3.95 4.95
C PRO A 204 -14.39 2.57 5.19
N LEU A 205 -14.60 1.99 6.38
CA LEU A 205 -14.17 0.60 6.67
C LEU A 205 -14.84 -0.42 5.75
N GLN A 206 -16.07 -0.15 5.33
CA GLN A 206 -16.82 -1.02 4.44
C GLN A 206 -17.82 -0.21 3.61
N ILE A 207 -18.05 -0.61 2.37
CA ILE A 207 -19.02 0.02 1.48
C ILE A 207 -19.52 -0.98 0.43
N LYS A 208 -20.78 -0.83 0.00
CA LYS A 208 -21.32 -1.61 -1.12
C LYS A 208 -20.60 -1.27 -2.42
N ASN A 209 -20.29 -2.31 -3.20
CA ASN A 209 -19.79 -2.15 -4.57
C ASN A 209 -20.95 -1.91 -5.56
N LYS A 210 -20.61 -1.74 -6.85
CA LYS A 210 -21.58 -1.59 -7.94
C LYS A 210 -22.62 -2.72 -8.03
N LYS A 211 -22.32 -3.91 -7.51
CA LYS A 211 -23.22 -5.08 -7.49
C LYS A 211 -24.05 -5.19 -6.19
N GLY A 212 -23.95 -4.21 -5.29
CA GLY A 212 -24.63 -4.23 -4.00
C GLY A 212 -23.96 -5.10 -2.93
N VAL A 213 -22.81 -5.71 -3.23
CA VAL A 213 -22.07 -6.58 -2.30
C VAL A 213 -21.18 -5.72 -1.40
N MET A 214 -21.21 -5.99 -0.09
CA MET A 214 -20.35 -5.31 0.88
C MET A 214 -18.87 -5.65 0.62
N ARG A 215 -18.04 -4.62 0.42
CA ARG A 215 -16.58 -4.75 0.38
C ARG A 215 -15.98 -4.22 1.67
N TYR A 216 -15.07 -4.99 2.23
CA TYR A 216 -14.20 -4.57 3.33
C TYR A 216 -13.03 -3.74 2.79
N LEU A 217 -12.83 -2.55 3.35
CA LEU A 217 -11.89 -1.51 2.91
C LEU A 217 -11.10 -0.97 4.10
N ASN A 218 -10.36 -1.84 4.79
CA ASN A 218 -9.41 -1.40 5.82
C ASN A 218 -8.12 -0.87 5.18
N VAL A 219 -8.26 0.17 4.35
CA VAL A 219 -7.19 0.75 3.55
C VAL A 219 -6.06 1.22 4.47
N CYS A 220 -4.84 0.81 4.15
CA CYS A 220 -3.65 1.16 4.95
C CYS A 220 -3.74 0.80 6.44
N LEU A 221 -4.57 -0.19 6.79
CA LEU A 221 -4.81 -0.59 8.19
C LEU A 221 -5.36 0.57 9.05
N ALA A 222 -6.10 1.49 8.43
CA ALA A 222 -6.54 2.72 9.08
C ALA A 222 -7.57 2.49 10.19
N HIS A 223 -8.37 1.43 10.09
CA HIS A 223 -9.50 1.19 11.00
C HIS A 223 -9.26 0.02 11.94
N GLU A 224 -8.59 -1.04 11.47
CA GLU A 224 -8.37 -2.26 12.24
C GLU A 224 -6.98 -2.86 12.02
N TYR A 225 -6.48 -3.62 13.00
CA TYR A 225 -5.26 -4.41 12.82
C TYR A 225 -5.54 -5.73 12.09
N PRO A 226 -4.52 -6.28 11.40
CA PRO A 226 -4.60 -7.65 10.89
C PRO A 226 -4.94 -8.64 12.01
N THR A 227 -5.73 -9.66 11.68
CA THR A 227 -6.26 -10.63 12.65
C THR A 227 -5.18 -11.33 13.46
N PHE A 228 -4.04 -11.64 12.86
CA PHE A 228 -2.92 -12.34 13.51
C PHE A 228 -2.21 -11.51 14.60
N VAL A 229 -2.26 -10.17 14.53
CA VAL A 229 -1.67 -9.27 15.55
C VAL A 229 -2.71 -8.62 16.46
N ARG A 230 -3.98 -8.53 16.03
CA ARG A 230 -5.05 -7.83 16.78
C ARG A 230 -5.16 -8.27 18.24
N ASN A 231 -4.90 -9.54 18.54
CA ASN A 231 -5.03 -10.11 19.89
C ASN A 231 -3.72 -10.09 20.71
N VAL A 232 -2.63 -9.53 20.16
CA VAL A 232 -1.30 -9.50 20.77
C VAL A 232 -1.05 -8.11 21.38
N PRO A 233 -0.46 -7.99 22.60
CA PRO A 233 0.02 -6.71 23.10
C PRO A 233 1.10 -6.10 22.19
N PRO A 234 1.18 -4.76 22.05
CA PRO A 234 0.27 -3.76 22.58
C PRO A 234 -0.97 -3.51 21.70
N PHE A 235 -1.06 -4.10 20.51
CA PHE A 235 -2.17 -3.89 19.57
C PHE A 235 -3.54 -4.12 20.23
N LYS A 236 -3.67 -5.21 21.00
CA LYS A 236 -4.92 -5.52 21.72
C LYS A 236 -5.36 -4.43 22.71
N TRP A 237 -4.42 -3.69 23.29
CA TRP A 237 -4.71 -2.64 24.28
C TRP A 237 -5.31 -1.37 23.67
N THR A 238 -5.17 -1.22 22.35
CA THR A 238 -5.69 -0.06 21.61
C THR A 238 -7.05 -0.30 20.96
N ILE A 239 -7.58 -1.54 21.05
CA ILE A 239 -8.92 -1.86 20.59
C ILE A 239 -9.94 -1.00 21.36
N ARG A 240 -10.86 -0.35 20.63
CA ARG A 240 -11.87 0.59 21.14
C ARG A 240 -11.29 1.87 21.78
N LYS A 241 -9.99 2.14 21.62
CA LYS A 241 -9.40 3.44 21.98
C LYS A 241 -9.57 4.43 20.81
N PRO A 242 -9.48 5.75 21.07
CA PRO A 242 -9.46 6.75 20.00
C PRO A 242 -8.38 6.45 18.95
N PHE A 243 -8.65 6.83 17.69
CA PHE A 243 -7.76 6.58 16.55
C PHE A 243 -6.30 6.99 16.80
N PHE A 244 -6.07 8.07 17.55
CA PHE A 244 -4.71 8.48 17.92
C PHE A 244 -3.91 7.36 18.60
N PHE A 245 -4.51 6.57 19.50
CA PHE A 245 -3.83 5.44 20.12
C PHE A 245 -3.55 4.31 19.13
N HIS A 246 -4.46 4.06 18.20
CA HIS A 246 -4.27 3.10 17.10
C HIS A 246 -3.07 3.51 16.23
N CYS A 247 -3.09 4.74 15.73
CA CYS A 247 -2.03 5.31 14.90
C CYS A 247 -0.68 5.33 15.63
N LEU A 248 -0.65 5.74 16.90
CA LEU A 248 0.57 5.75 17.69
C LEU A 248 1.13 4.34 17.90
N CYS A 249 0.26 3.39 18.27
CA CYS A 249 0.66 2.01 18.50
C CYS A 249 1.25 1.40 17.23
N ILE A 250 0.53 1.40 16.11
CA ILE A 250 1.05 0.83 14.85
C ILE A 250 2.35 1.49 14.42
N THR A 251 2.48 2.82 14.59
CA THR A 251 3.68 3.54 14.19
C THR A 251 4.88 3.11 15.03
N VAL A 252 4.74 3.11 16.35
CA VAL A 252 5.85 2.83 17.27
C VAL A 252 6.23 1.35 17.30
N THR A 253 5.25 0.45 17.25
CA THR A 253 5.48 -0.98 17.50
C THR A 253 5.70 -1.78 16.24
N TYR A 254 5.26 -1.26 15.09
CA TYR A 254 5.40 -1.92 13.79
C TYR A 254 6.19 -1.05 12.82
N VAL A 255 5.73 0.14 12.46
CA VAL A 255 6.31 0.91 11.34
C VAL A 255 7.76 1.29 11.59
N ILE A 256 8.07 1.91 12.73
CA ILE A 256 9.45 2.30 13.09
C ILE A 256 10.40 1.09 13.05
N PRO A 257 10.17 0.01 13.82
CA PRO A 257 11.13 -1.10 13.87
C PRO A 257 11.18 -1.89 12.56
N ILE A 258 10.05 -2.14 11.90
CA ILE A 258 10.01 -2.96 10.67
C ILE A 258 10.57 -2.19 9.47
N ASN A 259 10.29 -0.90 9.34
CA ASN A 259 10.88 -0.10 8.27
C ASN A 259 12.39 0.09 8.50
N PHE A 260 12.85 0.21 9.76
CA PHE A 260 14.28 0.25 10.07
C PHE A 260 14.98 -1.07 9.72
N LEU A 261 14.40 -2.21 10.11
CA LEU A 261 14.92 -3.53 9.74
C LEU A 261 15.00 -3.68 8.22
N THR A 262 13.94 -3.27 7.52
CA THR A 262 13.89 -3.28 6.05
C THR A 262 15.01 -2.43 5.47
N TYR A 263 15.17 -1.20 5.95
CA TYR A 263 16.24 -0.30 5.52
C TYR A 263 17.63 -0.92 5.74
N ALA A 264 17.86 -1.53 6.89
CA ALA A 264 19.11 -2.22 7.20
C ALA A 264 19.39 -3.40 6.26
N ILE A 265 18.37 -4.21 5.93
CA ILE A 265 18.46 -5.30 4.95
C ILE A 265 18.83 -4.75 3.58
N ILE A 266 18.17 -3.70 3.12
CA ILE A 266 18.43 -3.09 1.81
C ILE A 266 19.85 -2.54 1.75
N LEU A 267 20.30 -1.83 2.79
CA LEU A 267 21.69 -1.36 2.86
C LEU A 267 22.69 -2.52 2.85
N GLY A 268 22.39 -3.63 3.53
CA GLY A 268 23.20 -4.84 3.48
C GLY A 268 23.35 -5.36 2.05
N ILE A 269 22.25 -5.47 1.32
CA ILE A 269 22.23 -5.89 -0.09
C ILE A 269 23.01 -4.89 -0.97
N GLN A 270 22.82 -3.58 -0.79
CA GLN A 270 23.55 -2.58 -1.56
C GLN A 270 25.06 -2.65 -1.29
N LYS A 271 25.49 -2.83 -0.03
CA LYS A 271 26.91 -3.01 0.29
C LYS A 271 27.52 -4.22 -0.40
N LEU A 272 26.78 -5.32 -0.53
CA LEU A 272 27.25 -6.52 -1.23
C LEU A 272 27.33 -6.31 -2.75
N THR A 273 26.49 -5.45 -3.32
CA THR A 273 26.38 -5.24 -4.77
C THR A 273 27.11 -4.01 -5.29
N CYS A 274 27.53 -3.09 -4.41
CA CYS A 274 28.34 -1.91 -4.74
C CYS A 274 29.85 -2.13 -4.64
N LEU A 275 30.27 -3.28 -4.11
CA LEU A 275 31.64 -3.80 -4.25
C LEU A 275 31.88 -4.19 -5.71
#